data_AF-A0A3A0DP23-F1
#
_entry.id   AF-A0A3A0DP23-F1
#
_cell.length_a   1.000
_cell.length_b   1.000
_cell.length_c   1.000
_cell.angle_alpha   90.00
_cell.angle_beta   90.00
_cell.angle_gamma   90.00
#
_symmetry.space_group_name_H-M   'P 1'
#
loop_
_entity.id
_entity.type
_entity.pdbx_description
1 polymer ?
#
loop_
_entity_poly.entity_id
_entity_poly.type
_entity_poly.pdbx_seq_one_letter_code
_entity_poly.pdbx_strand_id
1 'polypeptide(L)'
;MACDQKPAAAEETQIDLVARGEYLVTTGLCHDCHSPKVFTAKGEPIPDSTRLLSGHPADHPHPDWMPSDLQKRHIITSADPMLTAWAGPWGVSFAANLTPDTSTGIGEWTEDTFIRTLRSGKHQGYPNARDILPPMPWQFIGQKTDADLKAMYAYLRSLPPVKNQVPFPVPPGAAEA
;
A
#
# COMPACT_ATOMS: atom_id res chain seq x y z
N MET A 1 5.20 -1.70 -51.79
CA MET A 1 5.79 -1.57 -50.44
C MET A 1 5.17 -0.35 -49.77
N ALA A 2 4.08 -0.55 -49.01
CA ALA A 2 3.59 0.46 -48.10
C ALA A 2 4.18 0.14 -46.72
N CYS A 3 4.89 1.08 -46.12
CA CYS A 3 5.31 0.97 -44.73
C CYS A 3 4.07 1.10 -43.85
N ASP A 4 3.79 0.06 -43.08
CA ASP A 4 2.86 0.10 -41.95
C ASP A 4 3.33 1.18 -40.96
N GLN A 5 2.68 2.34 -41.00
CA GLN A 5 2.77 3.29 -39.91
C GLN A 5 1.93 2.75 -38.75
N LYS A 6 2.60 2.15 -37.77
CA LYS A 6 2.04 1.92 -36.45
C LYS A 6 1.52 3.28 -35.94
N PRO A 7 0.23 3.41 -35.58
CA PRO A 7 -0.27 4.68 -35.08
C PRO A 7 0.51 5.06 -33.83
N ALA A 8 0.96 6.32 -33.78
CA ALA A 8 1.53 6.88 -32.56
C ALA A 8 0.49 6.75 -31.44
N ALA A 9 0.88 6.20 -30.29
CA ALA A 9 0.02 6.18 -29.13
C ALA A 9 -0.38 7.64 -28.82
N ALA A 10 -1.69 7.90 -28.74
CA ALA A 10 -2.18 9.21 -28.34
C ALA A 10 -1.57 9.57 -26.98
N GLU A 11 -1.08 10.80 -26.85
CA GLU A 11 -0.50 11.31 -25.61
C GLU A 11 -1.62 11.39 -24.56
N GLU A 12 -1.60 10.52 -23.54
CA GLU A 12 -2.59 10.55 -22.45
C GLU A 12 -2.44 11.87 -21.67
N THR A 13 -3.54 12.59 -21.44
CA THR A 13 -3.48 13.83 -20.66
C THR A 13 -3.26 13.52 -19.17
N GLN A 14 -2.80 14.51 -18.39
CA GLN A 14 -2.64 14.33 -16.95
C GLN A 14 -3.97 13.97 -16.24
N ILE A 15 -5.11 14.48 -16.74
CA ILE A 15 -6.44 14.14 -16.21
C ILE A 15 -6.76 12.67 -16.50
N ASP A 16 -6.47 12.21 -17.72
CA ASP A 16 -6.68 10.81 -18.11
C ASP A 16 -5.77 9.86 -17.31
N LEU A 17 -4.53 10.27 -17.03
CA LEU A 17 -3.58 9.52 -16.21
C LEU A 17 -4.04 9.38 -14.76
N VAL A 18 -4.53 10.47 -14.14
CA VAL A 18 -5.04 10.42 -12.76
C VAL A 18 -6.28 9.54 -12.67
N ALA A 19 -7.22 9.67 -13.61
CA ALA A 19 -8.43 8.83 -13.65
C ALA A 19 -8.10 7.35 -13.85
N ARG A 20 -7.15 7.03 -14.74
CA ARG A 20 -6.62 5.67 -14.91
C ARG A 20 -5.97 5.15 -13.64
N GLY A 21 -5.20 6.00 -12.96
CA GLY A 21 -4.56 5.68 -11.69
C GLY A 21 -5.55 5.34 -10.59
N GLU A 22 -6.60 6.16 -10.45
CA GLU A 22 -7.68 5.94 -9.49
C GLU A 22 -8.36 4.58 -9.73
N TYR A 23 -8.70 4.28 -10.99
CA TYR A 23 -9.26 2.99 -11.38
C TYR A 23 -8.34 1.83 -10.98
N LEU A 24 -7.04 1.93 -11.25
CA LEU A 24 -6.07 0.88 -10.95
C LEU A 24 -5.82 0.69 -9.45
N VAL A 25 -5.78 1.78 -8.67
CA VAL A 25 -5.62 1.73 -7.21
C VAL A 25 -6.88 1.17 -6.54
N THR A 26 -8.06 1.52 -7.05
CA THR A 26 -9.35 1.01 -6.57
C THR A 26 -9.51 -0.47 -6.88
N THR A 27 -9.35 -0.88 -8.14
CA THR A 27 -9.49 -2.28 -8.55
C THR A 27 -8.33 -3.16 -8.09
N GLY A 28 -7.18 -2.56 -7.78
CA GLY A 28 -6.04 -3.23 -7.13
C GLY A 28 -6.22 -3.42 -5.63
N LEU A 29 -7.37 -3.07 -5.05
CA LEU A 29 -7.72 -3.21 -3.64
C LEU A 29 -6.73 -2.52 -2.69
N CYS A 30 -6.12 -1.41 -3.12
CA CYS A 30 -5.18 -0.68 -2.28
C CYS A 30 -5.88 -0.08 -1.06
N HIS A 31 -7.14 0.33 -1.19
CA HIS A 31 -7.93 0.91 -0.10
C HIS A 31 -8.22 -0.09 1.04
N ASP A 32 -8.23 -1.39 0.76
CA ASP A 32 -8.57 -2.42 1.75
C ASP A 32 -7.53 -2.49 2.85
N CYS A 33 -6.25 -2.29 2.51
CA CYS A 33 -5.16 -2.30 3.48
C CYS A 33 -4.64 -0.89 3.81
N HIS A 34 -4.62 0.04 2.85
CA HIS A 34 -4.00 1.35 3.04
C HIS A 34 -4.97 2.45 3.50
N SER A 35 -6.28 2.20 3.59
CA SER A 35 -7.22 3.16 4.19
C SER A 35 -7.69 2.65 5.56
N PRO A 36 -7.59 3.46 6.64
CA PRO A 36 -8.29 3.16 7.89
C PRO A 36 -9.77 2.90 7.66
N LYS A 37 -10.41 2.15 8.56
CA LYS A 37 -11.82 1.82 8.45
C LYS A 37 -12.63 2.50 9.53
N VAL A 38 -13.83 2.96 9.16
CA VAL A 38 -14.91 3.25 10.09
C VAL A 38 -15.96 2.15 9.98
N PHE A 39 -16.72 1.92 11.04
CA PHE A 39 -17.71 0.84 11.09
C PHE A 39 -19.12 1.42 10.93
N THR A 40 -19.91 0.83 10.04
CA THR A 40 -21.32 1.15 9.92
C THR A 40 -22.07 0.76 11.20
N ALA A 41 -23.32 1.20 11.35
CA ALA A 41 -24.18 0.76 12.46
C ALA A 41 -24.37 -0.77 12.53
N LYS A 42 -24.12 -1.48 11.42
CA LYS A 42 -24.17 -2.95 11.34
C LYS A 42 -22.81 -3.62 11.61
N GLY A 43 -21.77 -2.85 11.87
CA GLY A 43 -20.41 -3.35 12.10
C GLY A 43 -19.64 -3.68 10.82
N GLU A 44 -20.09 -3.22 9.65
CA GLU A 44 -19.35 -3.42 8.40
C GLU A 44 -18.20 -2.41 8.32
N PRO A 45 -16.95 -2.85 8.05
CA PRO A 45 -15.84 -1.92 7.87
C PRO A 45 -15.92 -1.26 6.49
N ILE A 46 -15.92 0.07 6.45
CA ILE A 46 -15.82 0.87 5.22
C ILE A 46 -14.60 1.80 5.31
N PRO A 47 -13.93 2.12 4.18
CA PRO A 47 -12.86 3.11 4.19
C PRO A 47 -13.28 4.44 4.80
N ASP A 48 -12.45 4.97 5.70
CA ASP A 48 -12.59 6.33 6.21
C ASP A 48 -12.29 7.31 5.06
N SER A 49 -13.35 7.95 4.56
CA SER A 49 -13.25 8.91 3.45
C SER A 49 -12.38 10.12 3.77
N THR A 50 -12.10 10.41 5.05
CA THR A 50 -11.25 11.52 5.48
C THR A 50 -9.77 11.15 5.57
N ARG A 51 -9.45 9.85 5.51
CA ARG A 51 -8.09 9.30 5.69
C ARG A 51 -7.73 8.26 4.62
N LEU A 52 -8.30 8.38 3.42
CA LEU A 52 -8.04 7.42 2.34
C LEU A 52 -6.54 7.29 2.06
N LEU A 53 -6.09 6.04 1.97
CA LEU A 53 -4.72 5.66 1.62
C LEU A 53 -3.65 6.18 2.61
N SER A 54 -4.03 6.60 3.81
CA SER A 54 -3.11 7.12 4.83
C SER A 54 -2.37 6.04 5.64
N GLY A 55 -2.59 4.75 5.35
CA GLY A 55 -1.98 3.63 6.07
C GLY A 55 -2.62 3.35 7.43
N HIS A 56 -1.94 2.53 8.25
CA HIS A 56 -2.37 2.23 9.63
C HIS A 56 -2.32 3.50 10.50
N PRO A 57 -3.39 3.86 11.24
CA PRO A 57 -3.37 5.02 12.12
C PRO A 57 -2.30 4.89 13.22
N ALA A 58 -1.46 5.92 13.38
CA ALA A 58 -0.38 5.92 14.36
C ALA A 58 -0.85 5.76 15.83
N ASP A 59 -2.10 6.11 16.10
CA ASP A 59 -2.75 6.12 17.41
C ASP A 59 -3.61 4.87 17.68
N HIS A 60 -3.69 3.94 16.73
CA HIS A 60 -4.52 2.74 16.87
C HIS A 60 -3.68 1.54 17.33
N PRO A 61 -4.21 0.68 18.22
CA PRO A 61 -3.53 -0.55 18.58
C PRO A 61 -3.40 -1.48 17.37
N HIS A 62 -2.35 -2.29 17.41
CA HIS A 62 -2.10 -3.35 16.44
C HIS A 62 -2.08 -4.71 17.12
N PRO A 63 -2.25 -5.81 16.37
CA PRO A 63 -2.22 -7.14 16.95
C PRO A 63 -0.84 -7.40 17.57
N ASP A 64 -0.82 -7.99 18.76
CA ASP A 64 0.41 -8.53 19.32
C ASP A 64 0.83 -9.77 18.51
N TRP A 65 2.14 -9.94 18.36
CA TRP A 65 2.67 -11.15 17.75
C TRP A 65 2.55 -12.32 18.73
N MET A 66 1.66 -13.28 18.44
CA MET A 66 1.41 -14.45 19.29
C MET A 66 1.53 -15.77 18.52
N PRO A 67 2.75 -16.27 18.23
CA PRO A 67 2.94 -17.42 17.34
C PRO A 67 2.36 -18.71 17.89
N SER A 68 2.56 -18.96 19.18
CA SER A 68 2.15 -20.22 19.81
C SER A 68 0.63 -20.34 19.83
N ASP A 69 -0.08 -19.25 20.08
CA ASP A 69 -1.54 -19.26 20.13
C ASP A 69 -2.20 -19.19 18.75
N LEU A 70 -1.54 -18.59 17.74
CA LEU A 70 -1.99 -18.66 16.35
C LEU A 70 -1.80 -20.08 15.78
N GLN A 71 -0.64 -20.71 16.05
CA GLN A 71 -0.38 -22.10 15.63
C GLN A 71 -1.37 -23.10 16.26
N LYS A 72 -1.64 -22.98 17.58
CA LYS A 72 -2.65 -23.82 18.26
C LYS A 72 -4.05 -23.68 17.66
N ARG A 73 -4.37 -22.52 17.09
CA ARG A 73 -5.68 -22.21 16.49
C ARG A 73 -5.72 -22.47 14.98
N HIS A 74 -4.66 -23.03 14.38
CA HIS A 74 -4.52 -23.18 12.93
C HIS A 74 -4.68 -21.85 12.15
N ILE A 75 -4.25 -20.75 12.76
CA ILE A 75 -4.27 -19.41 12.17
C ILE A 75 -2.87 -19.08 11.67
N ILE A 76 -2.73 -18.73 10.39
CA ILE A 76 -1.45 -18.30 9.79
C ILE A 76 -1.25 -16.78 9.84
N THR A 77 -2.35 -16.03 9.89
CA THR A 77 -2.34 -14.57 9.84
C THR A 77 -3.51 -14.00 10.64
N SER A 78 -3.29 -12.89 11.31
CA SER A 78 -4.33 -12.10 11.98
C SER A 78 -4.17 -10.64 11.58
N ALA A 79 -5.27 -9.89 11.58
CA ALA A 79 -5.28 -8.47 11.23
C ALA A 79 -5.97 -7.67 12.32
N ASP A 80 -5.64 -6.38 12.42
CA ASP A 80 -6.43 -5.44 13.20
C ASP A 80 -7.82 -5.25 12.54
N PRO A 81 -8.82 -4.71 13.28
CA PRO A 81 -10.15 -4.49 12.74
C PRO A 81 -10.18 -3.57 11.49
N MET A 82 -9.17 -2.73 11.29
CA MET A 82 -9.09 -1.85 10.11
C MET A 82 -8.40 -2.50 8.89
N LEU A 83 -7.89 -3.73 9.02
CA LEU A 83 -7.11 -4.44 8.00
C LEU A 83 -5.82 -3.70 7.57
N THR A 84 -5.29 -2.85 8.44
CA THR A 84 -4.13 -2.00 8.19
C THR A 84 -2.87 -2.49 8.92
N ALA A 85 -2.99 -3.37 9.89
CA ALA A 85 -1.88 -4.05 10.57
C ALA A 85 -2.11 -5.56 10.57
N TRP A 86 -1.04 -6.33 10.30
CA TRP A 86 -1.10 -7.77 10.09
C TRP A 86 0.01 -8.50 10.86
N ALA A 87 -0.34 -9.54 11.58
CA ALA A 87 0.60 -10.38 12.32
C ALA A 87 0.63 -11.81 11.77
N GLY A 88 1.83 -12.34 11.57
CA GLY A 88 2.07 -13.70 11.10
C GLY A 88 3.49 -14.20 11.43
N PRO A 89 3.96 -15.29 10.79
CA PRO A 89 5.32 -15.81 10.97
C PRO A 89 6.43 -14.80 10.67
N TRP A 90 6.13 -13.74 9.92
CA TRP A 90 7.04 -12.62 9.59
C TRP A 90 7.06 -11.49 10.62
N GLY A 91 6.33 -11.60 11.74
CA GLY A 91 6.18 -10.52 12.72
C GLY A 91 4.91 -9.71 12.48
N VAL A 92 4.93 -8.41 12.80
CA VAL A 92 3.83 -7.46 12.56
C VAL A 92 4.24 -6.49 11.45
N SER A 93 3.39 -6.38 10.43
CA SER A 93 3.52 -5.42 9.33
C SER A 93 2.39 -4.40 9.38
N PHE A 94 2.67 -3.21 8.84
CA PHE A 94 1.75 -2.09 8.81
C PHE A 94 1.63 -1.56 7.40
N ALA A 95 0.41 -1.28 6.95
CA ALA A 95 0.16 -0.61 5.69
C ALA A 95 0.70 0.82 5.74
N ALA A 96 1.53 1.17 4.76
CA ALA A 96 2.17 2.47 4.70
C ALA A 96 1.19 3.59 4.33
N ASN A 97 1.54 4.83 4.70
CA ASN A 97 0.88 6.02 4.21
C ASN A 97 1.29 6.28 2.75
N LEU A 98 0.33 6.20 1.82
CA LEU A 98 0.55 6.40 0.38
C LEU A 98 0.17 7.80 -0.10
N THR A 99 -0.27 8.67 0.81
CA THR A 99 -0.60 10.07 0.47
C THR A 99 0.66 10.87 0.16
N PRO A 100 0.57 12.02 -0.51
CA PRO A 100 1.74 12.83 -0.85
C PRO A 100 2.26 13.67 0.33
N ASP A 101 1.92 13.32 1.58
CA ASP A 101 2.55 13.93 2.75
C ASP A 101 4.07 13.72 2.71
N THR A 102 4.84 14.79 2.85
CA THR A 102 6.30 14.78 2.70
C THR A 102 7.01 14.21 3.94
N SER A 103 6.36 14.25 5.10
CA SER A 103 6.97 13.82 6.37
C SER A 103 6.73 12.36 6.70
N THR A 104 5.57 11.83 6.31
CA THR A 104 5.07 10.53 6.75
C THR A 104 4.51 9.67 5.61
N GLY A 105 4.29 10.24 4.43
CA GLY A 105 3.79 9.56 3.24
C GLY A 105 4.87 9.38 2.16
N ILE A 106 4.43 9.35 0.90
CA ILE A 106 5.32 9.20 -0.26
C ILE A 106 5.63 10.55 -0.94
N GLY A 107 5.41 11.67 -0.26
CA GLY A 107 5.58 13.02 -0.81
C GLY A 107 6.98 13.31 -1.37
N GLU A 108 8.02 12.71 -0.79
CA GLU A 108 9.42 12.83 -1.24
C GLU A 108 9.84 11.75 -2.24
N TRP A 109 8.98 10.77 -2.53
CA TRP A 109 9.31 9.70 -3.47
C TRP A 109 9.21 10.23 -4.90
N THR A 110 10.12 9.79 -5.76
CA THR A 110 9.99 9.98 -7.20
C THR A 110 9.13 8.88 -7.82
N GLU A 111 8.60 9.11 -9.02
CA GLU A 111 7.91 8.08 -9.82
C GLU A 111 8.77 6.82 -9.98
N ASP A 112 10.06 7.02 -10.30
CA ASP A 112 11.04 5.94 -10.46
C ASP A 112 11.23 5.14 -9.16
N THR A 113 11.26 5.83 -8.01
CA THR A 113 11.35 5.18 -6.69
C THR A 113 10.10 4.36 -6.39
N PHE A 114 8.91 4.87 -6.72
CA PHE A 114 7.65 4.15 -6.57
C PHE A 114 7.62 2.88 -7.43
N ILE A 115 7.95 2.99 -8.72
CA ILE A 115 8.01 1.85 -9.65
C ILE A 115 9.03 0.83 -9.16
N ARG A 116 10.26 1.25 -8.84
CA ARG A 116 11.32 0.35 -8.37
C ARG A 116 10.92 -0.36 -7.08
N THR A 117 10.22 0.30 -6.17
CA THR A 117 9.69 -0.32 -4.95
C THR A 117 8.77 -1.47 -5.27
N LEU A 118 7.80 -1.27 -6.18
CA LEU A 118 6.84 -2.29 -6.56
C LEU A 118 7.47 -3.44 -7.37
N ARG A 119 8.48 -3.15 -8.21
CA ARG A 119 9.19 -4.17 -8.99
C ARG A 119 10.09 -5.06 -8.15
N SER A 120 10.77 -4.48 -7.16
CA SER A 120 11.78 -5.18 -6.36
C SER A 120 11.24 -5.77 -5.06
N GLY A 121 10.09 -5.28 -4.58
CA GLY A 121 9.60 -5.63 -3.25
C GLY A 121 10.50 -5.11 -2.13
N LYS A 122 11.36 -4.12 -2.39
CA LYS A 122 12.22 -3.48 -1.39
C LYS A 122 11.72 -2.08 -1.09
N HIS A 123 11.75 -1.66 0.17
CA HIS A 123 11.37 -0.30 0.55
C HIS A 123 12.23 0.75 -0.20
N GLN A 124 11.58 1.70 -0.89
CA GLN A 124 12.20 2.67 -1.80
C GLN A 124 13.04 2.05 -2.94
N GLY A 125 12.90 0.74 -3.16
CA GLY A 125 13.61 -0.02 -4.17
C GLY A 125 15.12 -0.12 -3.97
N TYR A 126 15.65 0.17 -2.78
CA TYR A 126 17.08 0.03 -2.50
C TYR A 126 17.42 -1.45 -2.24
N PRO A 127 18.50 -2.01 -2.84
CA PRO A 127 18.85 -3.42 -2.68
C PRO A 127 19.02 -3.88 -1.22
N ASN A 128 19.54 -3.00 -0.37
CA ASN A 128 19.81 -3.27 1.05
C ASN A 128 18.68 -2.79 1.98
N ALA A 129 17.58 -2.25 1.43
CA ALA A 129 16.43 -1.91 2.24
C ALA A 129 15.67 -3.16 2.68
N ARG A 130 14.82 -2.99 3.71
CA ARG A 130 13.90 -4.03 4.15
C ARG A 130 12.96 -4.45 3.02
N ASP A 131 12.49 -5.68 3.10
CA ASP A 131 11.41 -6.17 2.25
C ASP A 131 10.10 -5.44 2.52
N ILE A 132 9.27 -5.40 1.48
CA ILE A 132 7.83 -5.16 1.59
C ILE A 132 7.22 -6.42 2.20
N LEU A 133 6.67 -6.27 3.39
CA LEU A 133 6.19 -7.39 4.20
C LEU A 133 4.78 -7.82 3.77
N PRO A 134 4.42 -9.10 4.02
CA PRO A 134 3.05 -9.57 3.81
C PRO A 134 2.02 -8.75 4.61
N PRO A 135 0.76 -8.67 4.16
CA PRO A 135 0.21 -9.34 2.98
C PRO A 135 0.28 -8.49 1.69
N MET A 136 1.08 -7.42 1.65
CA MET A 136 1.09 -6.51 0.50
C MET A 136 1.45 -7.26 -0.80
N PRO A 137 0.57 -7.26 -1.83
CA PRO A 137 0.69 -8.08 -3.04
C PRO A 137 1.62 -7.47 -4.08
N TRP A 138 2.81 -7.00 -3.68
CA TRP A 138 3.71 -6.25 -4.56
C TRP A 138 4.16 -7.05 -5.78
N GLN A 139 4.23 -8.38 -5.70
CA GLN A 139 4.60 -9.25 -6.83
C GLN A 139 3.57 -9.19 -7.97
N PHE A 140 2.30 -8.95 -7.65
CA PHE A 140 1.23 -8.85 -8.65
C PHE A 140 1.06 -7.42 -9.14
N ILE A 141 1.10 -6.44 -8.23
CA ILE A 141 1.03 -5.02 -8.61
C ILE A 141 2.26 -4.65 -9.45
N GLY A 142 3.43 -5.12 -9.06
CA GLY A 142 4.69 -4.99 -9.77
C GLY A 142 4.78 -5.79 -11.08
N GLN A 143 3.70 -6.40 -11.58
CA GLN A 143 3.61 -6.92 -12.95
C GLN A 143 2.86 -6.01 -13.92
N LYS A 144 2.16 -4.98 -13.42
CA LYS A 144 1.48 -3.99 -14.27
C LYS A 144 2.44 -3.32 -15.25
N THR A 145 1.94 -2.74 -16.32
CA THR A 145 2.79 -2.00 -17.27
C THR A 145 3.39 -0.76 -16.60
N ASP A 146 4.50 -0.24 -17.12
CA ASP A 146 5.05 1.02 -16.58
C ASP A 146 4.03 2.15 -16.69
N ALA A 147 3.27 2.24 -17.78
CA ALA A 147 2.20 3.23 -17.93
C ALA A 147 1.14 3.13 -16.80
N ASP A 148 0.74 1.91 -16.44
CA ASP A 148 -0.20 1.69 -15.34
C ASP A 148 0.39 2.09 -13.98
N LEU A 149 1.66 1.74 -13.71
CA LEU A 149 2.32 2.13 -12.46
C LEU A 149 2.52 3.64 -12.36
N LYS A 150 2.79 4.32 -13.47
CA LYS A 150 2.87 5.78 -13.55
C LYS A 150 1.51 6.43 -13.30
N ALA A 151 0.45 5.91 -13.91
CA ALA A 151 -0.91 6.36 -13.66
C ALA A 151 -1.28 6.21 -12.17
N MET A 152 -1.00 5.05 -11.57
CA MET A 152 -1.20 4.82 -10.13
C MET A 152 -0.44 5.86 -9.29
N TYR A 153 0.84 6.12 -9.59
CA TYR A 153 1.63 7.13 -8.91
C TYR A 153 1.02 8.53 -9.06
N ALA A 154 0.63 8.93 -10.28
CA ALA A 154 -0.01 10.21 -10.56
C ALA A 154 -1.29 10.41 -9.73
N TYR A 155 -2.14 9.38 -9.63
CA TYR A 155 -3.31 9.43 -8.75
C TYR A 155 -2.92 9.60 -7.28
N LEU A 156 -1.97 8.82 -6.76
CA LEU A 156 -1.51 8.97 -5.37
C LEU A 156 -0.97 10.37 -5.08
N ARG A 157 -0.29 10.99 -6.06
CA ARG A 157 0.19 12.38 -5.95
C ARG A 157 -0.90 13.44 -5.98
N SER A 158 -2.08 13.12 -6.51
CA SER A 158 -3.24 14.02 -6.56
C SER A 158 -4.05 14.06 -5.27
N LEU A 159 -3.84 13.10 -4.37
CA LEU A 159 -4.59 12.99 -3.12
C LEU A 159 -4.28 14.14 -2.15
N PRO A 160 -5.21 14.52 -1.26
CA PRO A 160 -4.90 15.36 -0.11
C PRO A 160 -3.80 14.70 0.74
N PRO A 161 -2.76 15.45 1.17
CA PRO A 161 -1.75 14.91 2.07
C PRO A 161 -2.35 14.66 3.46
N VAL A 162 -2.08 13.48 4.03
CA VAL A 162 -2.49 13.13 5.39
C VAL A 162 -1.24 12.82 6.19
N LYS A 163 -0.98 13.61 7.23
CA LYS A 163 0.13 13.36 8.15
C LYS A 163 -0.22 12.18 9.06
N ASN A 164 0.45 11.05 8.88
CA ASN A 164 0.25 9.84 9.65
C ASN A 164 1.53 9.00 9.70
N GLN A 165 2.24 9.06 10.83
CA GLN A 165 3.48 8.31 11.02
C GLN A 165 3.15 6.85 11.37
N VAL A 166 3.10 6.00 10.36
CA VAL A 166 2.88 4.56 10.55
C VAL A 166 4.02 3.96 11.40
N PRO A 167 3.71 3.06 12.37
CA PRO A 167 4.71 2.36 13.16
C PRO A 167 5.70 1.56 12.30
N PHE A 168 6.91 1.34 12.83
CA PHE A 168 7.86 0.43 12.19
C PHE A 168 7.39 -1.02 12.34
N PRO A 169 7.61 -1.89 11.33
CA PRO A 169 7.33 -3.30 11.45
C PRO A 169 8.04 -3.93 12.66
N VAL A 170 7.33 -4.82 13.35
CA VAL A 170 7.86 -5.56 14.49
C VAL A 170 8.38 -6.91 13.98
N PRO A 171 9.66 -7.26 14.13
CA PRO A 171 10.17 -8.54 13.66
C PRO A 171 9.62 -9.72 14.47
N PRO A 172 9.63 -10.94 13.92
CA PRO A 172 9.25 -12.13 14.68
C PRO A 172 10.17 -12.29 15.90
N GLY A 173 9.60 -12.65 17.05
CA GLY A 173 10.36 -12.91 18.27
C GLY A 173 10.71 -11.67 19.08
N ALA A 174 10.31 -10.47 18.64
CA ALA A 174 10.49 -9.24 19.40
C ALA A 174 9.37 -8.98 20.43
N ALA A 175 8.54 -9.97 20.73
CA ALA A 175 7.57 -9.85 21.82
C ALA A 175 8.32 -9.77 23.16
N GLU A 176 8.05 -8.66 23.87
CA GLU A 176 8.40 -8.33 25.26
C GLU A 176 9.70 -7.53 25.47
N ALA A 177 9.58 -6.22 25.29
CA ALA A 177 10.20 -5.23 26.19
C ALA A 177 9.11 -4.31 26.75
#